data_AF-A0A2Z2MZR5-F1
#
_entry.id   AF-A0A2Z2MZR5-F1
#
_cell.length_a   1.000
_cell.length_b   1.000
_cell.length_c   1.000
_cell.angle_alpha   90.00
_cell.angle_beta   90.00
_cell.angle_gamma   90.00
#
_symmetry.space_group_name_H-M   'P 1'
#
loop_
_entity.id
_entity.type
_entity.pdbx_description
1 polymer ?
#
loop_
_entity_poly.entity_id
_entity_poly.type
_entity_poly.pdbx_seq_one_letter_code
_entity_poly.pdbx_strand_id
1 'polypeptide(L)' 'MEEPVVIGKDKFKISEDETAKRELRIVKVSDDVIQVQEEVHGIIALVGASSSVNIKKEELKNLIKVAKEEFGWTDICE' A
#
# COMPACT_ATOMS: atom_id res chain seq x y z
N MET A 1 -8.03 -17.32 -2.86
CA MET A 1 -7.30 -16.07 -2.56
C MET A 1 -8.05 -15.41 -1.43
N GLU A 2 -7.35 -15.05 -0.36
CA GLU A 2 -7.97 -14.33 0.76
C GLU A 2 -8.41 -12.93 0.30
N GLU A 3 -9.42 -12.37 0.96
CA GLU A 3 -9.91 -11.03 0.63
C GLU A 3 -8.84 -9.97 0.96
N PRO A 4 -8.63 -8.96 0.08
CA PRO A 4 -7.69 -7.88 0.35
C PRO A 4 -8.11 -7.07 1.59
N VAL A 5 -7.17 -6.88 2.52
CA VAL A 5 -7.35 -5.99 3.68
C VAL A 5 -6.94 -4.58 3.28
N VAL A 6 -7.86 -3.62 3.35
CA VAL A 6 -7.53 -2.22 3.04
C VAL A 6 -6.89 -1.54 4.25
N ILE A 7 -5.65 -1.08 4.10
CA ILE A 7 -4.84 -0.50 5.18
C ILE A 7 -4.67 1.03 5.06
N GLY A 8 -4.99 1.61 3.91
CA GLY A 8 -4.89 3.04 3.68
C GLY A 8 -5.83 3.51 2.59
N LYS A 9 -6.40 4.70 2.76
CA LYS A 9 -7.21 5.36 1.74
C LYS A 9 -6.98 6.86 1.81
N ASP A 10 -6.73 7.48 0.67
CA ASP A 10 -6.67 8.94 0.57
C ASP A 10 -7.30 9.43 -0.74
N LYS A 11 -7.59 10.72 -0.78
CA LYS A 11 -8.06 11.41 -1.98
C LYS A 11 -7.14 12.59 -2.22
N PHE A 12 -6.75 12.79 -3.47
CA PHE A 12 -5.88 13.89 -3.87
C PHE A 12 -6.32 14.45 -5.22
N LYS A 13 -6.03 15.73 -5.46
CA LYS A 13 -6.28 16.36 -6.75
C LYS A 13 -5.17 16.00 -7.73
N ILE A 14 -5.54 15.58 -8.94
CA ILE A 14 -4.62 15.39 -10.07
C ILE A 14 -4.55 16.70 -10.88
N SER A 15 -5.68 17.41 -11.00
CA SER A 15 -5.79 18.70 -11.67
C SER A 15 -6.88 19.57 -11.00
N GLU A 16 -7.17 20.75 -11.53
CA GLU A 16 -8.20 21.64 -10.98
C GLU A 16 -9.59 20.99 -10.94
N ASP A 17 -9.91 20.20 -11.98
CA ASP A 17 -11.20 19.53 -12.16
C ASP A 17 -11.17 18.02 -11.87
N GLU A 18 -10.00 17.44 -11.61
CA GLU A 18 -9.86 16.00 -11.39
C GLU A 18 -9.36 15.67 -9.98
N THR A 19 -10.14 14.83 -9.29
CA THR A 19 -9.77 14.23 -8.01
C THR A 19 -9.65 12.72 -8.19
N ALA A 20 -8.60 12.13 -7.62
CA ALA A 20 -8.42 10.69 -7.56
C ALA A 20 -8.51 10.18 -6.13
N LYS A 21 -8.83 8.90 -6.02
CA LYS A 21 -8.86 8.14 -4.79
C LYS A 21 -7.81 7.04 -4.87
N ARG A 22 -6.91 7.01 -3.90
CA ARG A 22 -5.96 5.92 -3.73
C ARG A 22 -6.39 5.01 -2.60
N GLU A 23 -6.25 3.70 -2.82
CA GLU A 23 -6.42 2.68 -1.80
C GLU A 23 -5.16 1.81 -1.74
N LEU A 24 -4.68 1.57 -0.53
CA LEU A 24 -3.57 0.68 -0.22
C LEU A 24 -4.14 -0.58 0.43
N ARG A 25 -3.91 -1.73 -0.18
CA ARG A 25 -4.46 -3.02 0.22
C ARG A 25 -3.35 -4.03 0.45
N ILE A 26 -3.57 -4.98 1.35
CA ILE A 26 -2.69 -6.13 1.57
C ILE A 26 -3.46 -7.39 1.23
N VAL A 27 -2.85 -8.26 0.41
CA VAL A 27 -3.38 -9.59 0.08
C VAL A 27 -2.37 -10.63 0.56
N LYS A 28 -2.84 -11.67 1.23
CA LYS A 28 -2.01 -12.85 1.52
C LYS A 28 -1.88 -13.70 0.25
N VAL A 29 -0.65 -13.85 -0.25
CA VAL A 29 -0.35 -14.63 -1.46
C VAL A 29 0.07 -16.05 -1.11
N SER A 30 0.85 -16.21 -0.04
CA SER A 30 1.22 -17.48 0.56
C SER A 30 1.44 -17.32 2.06
N ASP A 31 1.81 -18.39 2.77
CA ASP A 31 2.02 -18.30 4.22
C ASP A 31 3.09 -17.28 4.61
N ASP A 32 4.13 -17.10 3.80
CA ASP A 32 5.26 -16.21 4.11
C ASP A 32 5.39 -15.00 3.19
N VAL A 33 4.43 -14.79 2.28
CA VAL A 33 4.43 -13.68 1.32
C VAL A 33 3.11 -12.92 1.40
N ILE A 34 3.22 -11.62 1.62
CA ILE A 34 2.14 -10.67 1.44
C ILE A 34 2.37 -9.86 0.16
N GLN A 35 1.31 -9.44 -0.48
CA GLN A 35 1.35 -8.48 -1.57
C GLN A 35 0.70 -7.19 -1.11
N VAL A 36 1.46 -6.10 -1.15
CA VAL A 36 0.95 -4.74 -0.94
C VAL A 36 0.55 -4.20 -2.31
N GLN A 37 -0.70 -3.79 -2.45
CA GLN A 37 -1.29 -3.25 -3.68
C GLN A 37 -1.67 -1.80 -3.45
N GLU A 38 -1.27 -0.92 -4.35
CA GLU A 38 -1.75 0.47 -4.42
C GLU A 38 -2.61 0.62 -5.67
N GLU A 39 -3.85 1.05 -5.50
CA GLU A 39 -4.78 1.31 -6.59
C GLU A 39 -5.25 2.76 -6.58
N VAL A 40 -4.99 3.47 -7.68
CA VAL A 40 -5.42 4.85 -7.89
C VAL A 40 -6.59 4.86 -8.87
N HIS A 41 -7.73 5.39 -8.40
CA HIS A 41 -8.97 5.50 -9.14
C HIS A 41 -9.24 6.97 -9.46
N GLY A 42 -9.22 7.33 -10.74
CA GLY A 42 -9.64 8.66 -11.18
C GLY A 42 -11.16 8.73 -11.30
N ILE A 43 -11.74 9.93 -11.19
CA ILE A 43 -13.17 10.12 -11.47
C ILE A 43 -13.47 9.82 -12.96
N ILE A 44 -12.51 10.08 -13.85
CA ILE A 44 -12.67 9.95 -15.30
C ILE A 44 -12.14 8.59 -15.81
N ALA A 45 -11.23 7.94 -15.08
CA ALA A 45 -10.66 6.63 -15.41
C ALA A 45 -10.92 5.59 -14.31
N LEU A 46 -11.68 4.54 -14.64
CA LEU A 46 -12.12 3.46 -13.75
C LEU A 46 -11.00 2.83 -12.90
N VAL A 47 -9.75 2.79 -13.39
CA VAL A 47 -8.50 2.62 -12.62
C VAL A 47 -7.41 3.35 -13.39
N GLY A 48 -6.77 4.36 -12.79
CA GLY A 48 -5.74 5.18 -13.43
C GLY A 48 -4.34 4.56 -13.35
N ALA A 49 -4.06 3.82 -12.27
CA ALA A 49 -2.83 3.04 -12.10
C ALA A 49 -3.01 2.02 -10.96
N SER A 50 -2.44 0.83 -11.13
CA SER A 50 -2.29 -0.14 -10.06
C SER A 50 -0.82 -0.54 -9.97
N SER A 51 -0.24 -0.48 -8.78
CA SER A 51 1.09 -1.01 -8.51
C SER A 51 1.01 -2.05 -7.40
N SER A 52 1.90 -3.03 -7.43
CA SER A 52 1.96 -4.02 -6.35
C SER A 52 3.36 -4.54 -6.13
N VAL A 53 3.67 -4.81 -4.87
CA VAL A 53 4.95 -5.40 -4.46
C VAL A 53 4.69 -6.59 -3.55
N ASN A 54 5.43 -7.67 -3.80
CA ASN A 54 5.42 -8.85 -2.94
C ASN A 54 6.54 -8.70 -1.91
N ILE A 55 6.21 -8.93 -0.64
CA ILE A 55 7.11 -8.80 0.49
C ILE A 55 7.09 -10.11 1.26
N LYS A 56 8.26 -10.73 1.44
CA LYS A 56 8.39 -11.86 2.36
C LYS A 56 8.33 -11.37 3.81
N LYS A 57 7.80 -12.19 4.73
CA LYS A 57 7.79 -11.88 6.17
C LYS A 57 9.17 -11.47 6.72
N GLU A 58 10.24 -12.10 6.25
CA GLU A 58 11.61 -11.78 6.67
C GLU A 58 12.05 -10.40 6.20
N GLU A 59 11.70 -10.02 4.96
CA GLU A 59 12.00 -8.70 4.39
C GLU A 59 11.21 -7.61 5.09
N LEU A 60 9.97 -7.89 5.51
CA LEU A 60 9.16 -6.95 6.28
C LEU A 60 9.83 -6.57 7.61
N LYS A 61 10.44 -7.54 8.31
CA LYS A 61 11.17 -7.27 9.57
C LYS A 61 12.36 -6.33 9.32
N ASN A 62 13.09 -6.55 8.23
CA ASN A 62 14.20 -5.69 7.84
C ASN A 62 13.70 -4.29 7.47
N LEU A 63 12.59 -4.18 6.73
CA LEU A 63 11.99 -2.90 6.36
C LEU A 63 11.56 -2.10 7.60
N ILE A 64 10.91 -2.74 8.57
CA ILE A 64 10.53 -2.10 9.84
C ILE A 64 11.78 -1.63 10.60
N LYS A 65 12.82 -2.46 10.65
CA LYS A 65 14.10 -2.10 11.30
C LYS A 65 14.72 -0.87 10.65
N VAL A 66 14.85 -0.85 9.32
CA VAL A 66 15.38 0.29 8.56
C VAL A 66 14.53 1.54 8.81
N ALA A 67 13.20 1.42 8.77
CA ALA A 67 12.31 2.56 8.99
C ALA A 67 12.40 3.13 10.43
N LYS A 68 12.62 2.27 11.44
CA LYS A 68 12.86 2.71 12.83
C LYS A 68 14.25 3.33 13.01
N GLU A 69 15.30 2.67 12.53
CA GLU A 69 16.70 3.06 12.78
C GLU A 69 17.15 4.25 11.92
N GLU A 70 16.87 4.21 10.61
CA GLU A 70 17.37 5.21 9.66
C GLU A 70 16.43 6.41 9.53
N PHE A 71 15.11 6.19 9.65
CA PHE A 71 14.10 7.23 9.45
C PHE A 71 13.43 7.70 10.75
N GLY A 72 13.71 7.05 11.88
CA GLY A 72 13.20 7.44 13.20
C GLY A 72 11.68 7.26 13.35
N TRP A 73 11.04 6.44 12.51
CA TRP A 73 9.59 6.24 12.56
C TRP A 73 9.22 5.34 13.73
N THR A 74 8.70 5.92 14.80
CA THR A 74 8.35 5.18 16.03
C THR A 74 6.98 4.54 15.99
N ASP A 75 6.10 5.01 15.10
CA ASP A 75 4.69 4.60 15.06
C ASP A 75 4.44 3.37 14.15
N ILE A 76 5.50 2.71 13.66
CA ILE A 76 5.37 1.52 12.81
C ILE A 76 5.38 0.26 13.67
N CYS A 77 4.18 -0.29 13.93
CA CYS A 77 3.91 -1.55 14.62
C CYS A 77 4.62 -1.72 15.99
N GLU A 78 3.82 -1.88 17.05
CA GLU A 78 4.29 -2.41 18.35
C GLU A 78 4.75 -3.86 18.24
#